data_AF-A0A524M1C6-F1
#
_entry.id   AF-A0A524M1C6-F1
#
_cell.length_a   1.000
_cell.length_b   1.000
_cell.length_c   1.000
_cell.angle_alpha   90.00
_cell.angle_beta   90.00
_cell.angle_gamma   90.00
#
_symmetry.space_group_name_H-M   'P 1'
#
loop_
_entity.id
_entity.type
_entity.pdbx_description
1 polymer ?
#
loop_
_entity_poly.entity_id
_entity_poly.type
_entity_poly.pdbx_seq_one_letter_code
_entity_poly.pdbx_strand_id
1 'polypeptide(L)'
;MGRLKVLVPALAGVSTGWAMPSVPYAGMDVGLFALPPTGSNVWVEFEEGNPDHPIWSGCFWDKGEIPELQPEKKVFKTSRASITLNDSPEKGEIVLETSDGVRIVIGSDGIELSNGQGGSILLDGKNVSVNGRVLNLV
;
A
#
# COMPACT_ATOMS: atom_id res chain seq x y z
N MET A 1 -6.00 -18.50 6.44
CA MET A 1 -5.54 -18.16 7.81
C MET A 1 -4.45 -17.08 7.85
N GLY A 2 -3.82 -16.66 6.74
CA GLY A 2 -2.86 -15.54 6.78
C GLY A 2 -1.63 -15.77 7.69
N ARG A 3 -1.26 -17.04 7.91
CA ARG A 3 -0.12 -17.39 8.76
C ARG A 3 1.19 -17.23 8.01
N LEU A 4 2.25 -16.88 8.73
CA LEU A 4 3.60 -16.77 8.18
C LEU A 4 4.53 -17.82 8.81
N LYS A 5 5.48 -18.32 8.02
CA LYS A 5 6.64 -19.05 8.54
C LYS A 5 7.72 -18.01 8.81
N VAL A 6 8.10 -17.84 10.06
CA VAL A 6 9.03 -16.79 10.50
C VAL A 6 10.32 -17.39 11.03
N LEU A 7 11.42 -16.67 10.86
CA LEU A 7 12.67 -16.95 11.56
C LEU A 7 12.81 -15.91 12.67
N VAL A 8 13.05 -16.36 13.91
CA VAL A 8 13.26 -15.46 15.06
C VAL A 8 14.70 -15.64 15.55
N PRO A 9 15.66 -14.80 15.12
CA PRO A 9 17.08 -14.99 15.43
C PRO A 9 17.40 -15.04 16.93
N ALA A 10 16.62 -14.35 17.75
CA ALA A 10 16.78 -14.32 19.21
C ALA A 10 16.50 -15.68 19.89
N LEU A 11 15.70 -16.54 19.26
CA LEU A 11 15.38 -17.88 19.76
C LEU A 11 16.35 -18.92 19.17
N ALA A 12 17.65 -18.71 19.37
CA ALA A 12 18.74 -19.45 18.72
C ALA A 12 18.47 -20.97 18.58
N GLY A 13 18.17 -21.41 17.35
CA GLY A 13 17.99 -22.83 16.99
C GLY A 13 16.60 -23.42 17.27
N VAL A 14 15.65 -22.64 17.79
CA VAL A 14 14.27 -23.08 18.00
C VAL A 14 13.48 -22.82 16.71
N SER A 15 12.94 -23.89 16.12
CA SER A 15 11.95 -23.75 15.05
C SER A 15 10.67 -23.21 15.67
N THR A 16 10.29 -21.99 15.31
CA THR A 16 8.94 -21.49 15.61
C THR A 16 7.94 -22.19 14.68
N GLY A 17 6.72 -22.36 15.17
CA GLY A 17 5.59 -22.81 14.35
C GLY A 17 5.17 -21.78 13.30
N TRP A 18 4.01 -21.99 12.70
CA TRP A 18 3.38 -20.97 11.85
C TRP A 18 2.79 -19.85 12.71
N ALA A 19 3.26 -18.62 12.50
CA ALA A 19 2.79 -17.46 13.24
C ALA A 19 1.38 -17.04 12.82
N MET A 20 0.49 -16.82 13.80
CA MET A 20 -0.86 -16.32 13.58
C MET A 20 -0.86 -14.80 13.27
N PRO A 21 -1.74 -14.30 12.39
CA PRO A 21 -1.82 -12.87 12.11
C PRO A 21 -2.48 -12.07 13.24
N SER A 22 -1.86 -10.96 13.61
CA SER A 22 -2.49 -9.82 14.26
C SER A 22 -2.56 -8.67 13.24
N VAL A 23 -3.67 -8.60 12.52
CA VAL A 23 -3.91 -7.65 11.42
C VAL A 23 -4.91 -6.57 11.84
N PRO A 24 -4.84 -5.35 11.28
CA PRO A 24 -5.66 -4.23 11.75
C PRO A 24 -7.17 -4.40 11.44
N TYR A 25 -7.54 -5.28 10.51
CA TYR A 25 -8.93 -5.54 10.19
C TYR A 25 -9.12 -6.98 9.70
N ALA A 26 -9.99 -7.75 10.34
CA ALA A 26 -10.36 -9.12 9.95
C ALA A 26 -11.77 -9.47 10.43
N GLY A 27 -12.48 -10.29 9.66
CA GLY A 27 -13.81 -10.82 9.99
C GLY A 27 -14.29 -11.78 8.89
N MET A 28 -15.54 -12.25 8.99
CA MET A 28 -16.15 -13.05 7.93
C MET A 28 -16.37 -12.18 6.69
N ASP A 29 -15.77 -12.56 5.55
CA ASP A 29 -15.81 -11.85 4.27
C ASP A 29 -15.36 -10.37 4.30
N VAL A 30 -14.59 -9.98 5.31
CA VAL A 30 -14.04 -8.61 5.46
C VAL A 30 -12.62 -8.65 6.03
N GLY A 31 -11.81 -7.64 5.72
CA GLY A 31 -10.49 -7.46 6.33
C GLY A 31 -9.48 -6.71 5.48
N LEU A 32 -8.31 -6.45 6.07
CA LEU A 32 -7.11 -6.00 5.37
C LEU A 32 -6.19 -7.19 5.15
N PHE A 33 -6.28 -7.81 3.97
CA PHE A 33 -5.43 -8.94 3.60
C PHE A 33 -4.21 -8.48 2.79
N ALA A 34 -3.11 -8.20 3.49
CA ALA A 34 -1.85 -7.72 2.90
C ALA A 34 -0.66 -8.50 3.47
N LEU A 35 -0.42 -9.71 2.96
CA LEU A 35 0.74 -10.50 3.39
C LEU A 35 2.05 -9.88 2.86
N PRO A 36 3.08 -9.75 3.70
CA PRO A 36 4.36 -9.23 3.25
C PRO A 36 5.06 -10.22 2.30
N PRO A 37 5.90 -9.73 1.37
CA PRO A 37 6.78 -10.59 0.58
C PRO A 37 7.70 -11.46 1.43
N THR A 38 8.16 -12.58 0.87
CA THR A 38 9.23 -13.37 1.50
C THR A 38 10.49 -12.53 1.66
N GLY A 39 11.10 -12.60 2.84
CA GLY A 39 12.28 -11.83 3.21
C GLY A 39 11.97 -10.51 3.92
N SER A 40 10.71 -10.09 3.99
CA SER A 40 10.32 -8.92 4.78
C SER A 40 10.49 -9.14 6.27
N ASN A 41 10.87 -8.07 6.97
CA ASN A 41 11.00 -8.08 8.41
C ASN A 41 9.64 -7.88 9.09
N VAL A 42 9.36 -8.71 10.10
CA VAL A 42 8.11 -8.68 10.87
C VAL A 42 8.38 -8.69 12.37
N TRP A 43 7.50 -8.05 13.13
CA TRP A 43 7.46 -8.24 14.57
C TRP A 43 6.76 -9.55 14.90
N VAL A 44 7.40 -10.34 15.77
CA VAL A 44 6.88 -11.60 16.26
C VAL A 44 6.66 -11.49 17.76
N GLU A 45 5.44 -11.79 18.19
CA GLU A 45 5.00 -11.91 19.57
C GLU A 45 4.67 -13.38 19.87
N PHE A 46 4.52 -13.71 21.15
CA PHE A 46 4.23 -15.06 21.59
C PHE A 46 3.05 -15.02 22.56
N GLU A 47 2.00 -15.78 22.26
CA GLU A 47 0.82 -15.88 23.13
C GLU A 47 1.26 -16.39 24.51
N GLU A 48 0.97 -15.62 25.56
CA GLU A 48 1.42 -15.89 26.94
C GLU A 48 2.94 -16.09 27.08
N GLY A 49 3.74 -15.57 26.14
CA GLY A 49 5.18 -15.78 26.09
C GLY A 49 5.61 -17.18 25.62
N ASN A 50 4.69 -18.00 25.09
CA ASN A 50 4.99 -19.35 24.62
C ASN A 50 5.51 -19.36 23.17
N PRO A 51 6.78 -19.78 22.91
CA PRO A 51 7.36 -19.86 21.58
C PRO A 51 6.63 -20.77 20.58
N ASP A 52 5.84 -21.72 21.07
CA ASP A 52 5.04 -22.63 20.24
C ASP A 52 3.77 -21.97 19.68
N HIS A 53 3.38 -20.80 20.20
CA HIS A 53 2.24 -20.00 19.75
C HIS A 53 2.67 -18.60 19.25
N PRO A 54 3.43 -18.53 18.13
CA PRO A 54 3.87 -17.25 17.59
C PRO A 54 2.71 -16.46 16.95
N ILE A 55 2.79 -15.14 17.03
CA ILE A 55 1.90 -14.15 16.41
C ILE A 55 2.77 -13.18 15.60
N TRP A 56 2.39 -12.84 14.38
CA TRP A 56 3.02 -11.74 13.63
C TRP A 56 2.11 -10.52 13.64
N SER A 57 2.64 -9.35 14.05
CA SER A 57 1.82 -8.16 14.37
C SER A 57 2.09 -6.94 13.50
N GLY A 58 3.01 -7.04 12.55
CA GLY A 58 3.33 -5.95 11.64
C GLY A 58 4.67 -6.14 10.95
N CYS A 59 4.96 -5.27 9.99
CA CYS A 59 6.23 -5.24 9.28
C CYS A 59 7.05 -4.01 9.70
N PHE A 60 8.36 -4.09 9.54
CA PHE A 60 9.24 -2.94 9.66
C PHE A 60 10.23 -2.93 8.50
N TRP A 61 10.73 -1.74 8.15
CA TRP A 61 11.70 -1.57 7.07
C TRP A 61 13.12 -1.67 7.61
N ASP A 62 14.00 -2.32 6.86
CA ASP A 62 15.43 -2.13 6.97
C ASP A 62 15.87 -0.88 6.18
N LYS A 63 17.15 -0.53 6.31
CA LYS A 63 17.76 0.60 5.61
C LYS A 63 17.57 0.47 4.10
N GLY A 64 16.85 1.43 3.52
CA GLY A 64 16.63 1.53 2.08
C GLY A 64 15.37 0.82 1.57
N GLU A 65 14.57 0.19 2.44
CA GLU A 65 13.34 -0.49 2.03
C GLU A 65 12.09 0.41 2.05
N ILE A 66 12.20 1.62 2.62
CA ILE A 66 11.08 2.55 2.73
C ILE A 66 10.67 3.03 1.32
N PRO A 67 9.40 2.84 0.90
CA PRO A 67 8.96 3.13 -0.46
C PRO A 67 8.82 4.62 -0.80
N GLU A 68 8.59 5.46 0.21
CA GLU A 68 8.45 6.92 0.11
C GLU A 68 8.93 7.54 1.43
N LEU A 69 9.87 8.49 1.35
CA LEU A 69 10.53 9.08 2.53
C LEU A 69 9.97 10.46 2.89
N GLN A 70 9.07 11.00 2.07
CA GLN A 70 8.41 12.28 2.29
C GLN A 70 7.31 12.15 3.37
N PRO A 71 7.43 12.80 4.54
CA PRO A 71 6.46 12.67 5.64
C PRO A 71 5.05 13.14 5.28
N GLU A 72 4.94 14.08 4.34
CA GLU A 72 3.68 14.56 3.79
C GLU A 72 2.95 13.49 2.98
N LYS A 73 3.63 12.45 2.49
CA LYS A 73 3.02 11.36 1.72
C LYS A 73 2.75 10.12 2.57
N LYS A 74 1.55 9.57 2.44
CA LYS A 74 1.11 8.31 3.05
C LYS A 74 0.87 7.32 1.94
N VAL A 75 1.66 6.25 1.91
CA VAL A 75 1.72 5.35 0.77
C VAL A 75 1.44 3.93 1.20
N PHE A 76 0.45 3.30 0.55
CA PHE A 76 0.34 1.85 0.49
C PHE A 76 0.84 1.38 -0.86
N LYS A 77 2.02 0.74 -0.90
CA LYS A 77 2.68 0.31 -2.14
C LYS A 77 2.90 -1.19 -2.16
N THR A 78 2.56 -1.80 -3.29
CA THR A 78 2.87 -3.17 -3.67
C THR A 78 3.88 -3.16 -4.82
N SER A 79 4.32 -4.33 -5.28
CA SER A 79 5.24 -4.44 -6.42
C SER A 79 4.67 -3.97 -7.76
N ARG A 80 3.34 -3.78 -7.86
CA ARG A 80 2.64 -3.48 -9.11
C ARG A 80 1.71 -2.28 -9.03
N ALA A 81 1.41 -1.78 -7.84
CA ALA A 81 0.51 -0.64 -7.67
C ALA A 81 0.75 0.09 -6.35
N SER A 82 0.34 1.35 -6.31
CA SER A 82 0.34 2.17 -5.11
C SER A 82 -0.93 3.00 -4.97
N ILE A 83 -1.28 3.25 -3.72
CA ILE A 83 -2.21 4.28 -3.28
C ILE A 83 -1.40 5.30 -2.48
N THR A 84 -1.42 6.56 -2.90
CA THR A 84 -0.69 7.65 -2.26
C THR A 84 -1.67 8.75 -1.87
N LEU A 85 -1.62 9.15 -0.61
CA LEU A 85 -2.23 10.38 -0.11
C LEU A 85 -1.11 11.40 0.11
N ASN A 86 -1.17 12.55 -0.55
CA ASN A 86 -0.22 13.62 -0.41
C ASN A 86 -0.88 14.77 0.38
N ASP A 87 -0.37 15.03 1.58
CA ASP A 87 -0.86 16.09 2.46
C ASP A 87 -0.04 17.39 2.33
N SER A 88 0.73 17.55 1.25
CA SER A 88 1.47 18.80 1.02
C SER A 88 0.50 19.99 0.96
N PRO A 89 0.74 21.09 1.71
CA PRO A 89 -0.14 22.25 1.72
C PRO A 89 -0.33 22.90 0.33
N GLU A 90 0.68 22.78 -0.54
CA GLU A 90 0.66 23.37 -1.87
C GLU A 90 -0.11 22.52 -2.88
N LYS A 91 -0.14 21.20 -2.68
CA LYS A 91 -0.71 20.26 -3.64
C LYS A 91 -1.21 18.98 -2.96
N GLY A 92 -2.36 19.11 -2.31
CA GLY A 92 -3.08 17.96 -1.76
C GLY A 92 -3.63 17.08 -2.87
N GLU A 93 -3.29 15.79 -2.88
CA GLU A 93 -3.75 14.86 -3.92
C GLU A 93 -3.84 13.40 -3.44
N ILE A 94 -4.72 12.65 -4.09
CA ILE A 94 -4.82 11.19 -3.99
C ILE A 94 -4.40 10.63 -5.34
N VAL A 95 -3.44 9.70 -5.32
CA VAL A 95 -2.93 9.03 -6.53
C VAL A 95 -3.10 7.53 -6.39
N LEU A 96 -3.77 6.94 -7.39
CA LEU A 96 -3.79 5.50 -7.63
C LEU A 96 -2.94 5.25 -8.88
N GLU A 97 -1.90 4.44 -8.78
CA GLU A 97 -0.98 4.21 -9.90
C GLU A 97 -0.56 2.75 -9.97
N THR A 98 -0.43 2.24 -11.19
CA THR A 98 0.13 0.92 -11.49
C THR A 98 1.55 1.04 -12.02
N SER A 99 2.34 -0.01 -11.92
CA SER A 99 3.71 -0.06 -12.47
C SER A 99 3.78 0.16 -13.98
N ASP A 100 2.66 -0.05 -14.68
CA ASP A 100 2.55 0.06 -16.14
C ASP A 100 2.07 1.46 -16.58
N GLY A 101 1.97 2.40 -15.64
CA GLY A 101 1.65 3.82 -15.91
C GLY A 101 0.17 4.17 -15.99
N VAL A 102 -0.74 3.21 -15.77
CA VAL A 102 -2.17 3.50 -15.57
C VAL A 102 -2.33 4.23 -14.24
N ARG A 103 -3.02 5.37 -14.25
CA ARG A 103 -3.19 6.21 -13.07
C ARG A 103 -4.55 6.89 -12.96
N ILE A 104 -4.95 7.16 -11.73
CA ILE A 104 -6.03 8.06 -11.35
C ILE A 104 -5.45 9.08 -10.38
N VAL A 105 -5.62 10.37 -10.68
CA VAL A 105 -5.18 11.47 -9.82
C VAL A 105 -6.39 12.30 -9.44
N ILE A 106 -6.57 12.55 -8.15
CA ILE A 106 -7.61 13.43 -7.61
C ILE A 106 -6.89 14.51 -6.81
N GLY A 107 -6.90 15.75 -7.27
CA GLY A 107 -6.21 16.86 -6.61
C GLY A 107 -7.01 18.15 -6.66
N SER A 108 -6.43 19.23 -6.12
CA SER A 108 -7.02 20.57 -6.17
C SER A 108 -7.27 21.08 -7.59
N ASP A 109 -6.42 20.67 -8.52
CA ASP A 109 -6.46 21.12 -9.92
C ASP A 109 -7.51 20.34 -10.74
N GLY A 110 -8.06 19.24 -10.20
CA GLY A 110 -9.03 18.42 -10.90
C GLY A 110 -8.89 16.92 -10.69
N ILE A 111 -9.48 16.16 -11.62
CA ILE A 111 -9.46 14.69 -11.62
C ILE A 111 -8.96 14.19 -12.97
N GLU A 112 -7.90 13.38 -12.97
CA GLU A 112 -7.31 12.77 -14.16
C GLU A 112 -7.44 11.25 -14.14
N LEU A 113 -7.86 10.67 -15.26
CA LEU A 113 -7.76 9.24 -15.57
C LEU A 113 -6.79 9.10 -16.74
N SER A 114 -5.78 8.25 -16.62
CA SER A 114 -4.82 7.97 -17.70
C SER A 114 -4.53 6.47 -17.80
N ASN A 115 -4.49 5.96 -19.03
CA ASN A 115 -4.17 4.56 -19.31
C ASN A 115 -2.67 4.30 -19.50
N GLY A 116 -1.80 5.30 -19.30
CA GLY A 116 -0.35 5.17 -19.50
C GLY A 116 0.11 5.04 -20.95
N GLN A 117 -0.82 5.02 -21.93
CA GLN A 117 -0.57 4.77 -23.35
C GLN A 117 -1.05 5.94 -24.24
N GLY A 118 -1.27 7.11 -23.63
CA GLY A 118 -1.74 8.33 -24.31
C GLY A 118 -3.26 8.53 -24.31
N GLY A 119 -4.03 7.56 -23.79
CA GLY A 119 -5.46 7.72 -23.53
C GLY A 119 -5.70 8.38 -22.17
N SER A 120 -6.49 9.47 -22.13
CA SER A 120 -6.80 10.17 -20.88
C SER A 120 -8.15 10.88 -20.86
N ILE A 121 -8.68 11.08 -19.65
CA ILE A 121 -9.82 11.94 -19.35
C ILE A 121 -9.40 12.88 -18.22
N LEU A 122 -9.63 14.19 -18.40
CA LEU A 122 -9.33 15.20 -17.40
C LEU A 122 -10.57 16.05 -17.11
N LEU A 123 -10.91 16.19 -15.84
CA LEU A 123 -11.85 17.18 -15.32
C LEU A 123 -11.04 18.31 -14.69
N ASP A 124 -11.12 19.51 -15.26
CA ASP A 124 -10.44 20.72 -14.78
C ASP A 124 -11.44 21.87 -14.72
N GLY A 125 -11.82 22.26 -13.50
CA GLY A 125 -12.89 23.23 -13.26
C GLY A 125 -14.21 22.82 -13.90
N LYS A 126 -14.66 23.58 -14.92
CA LYS A 126 -15.88 23.30 -15.70
C LYS A 126 -15.62 22.54 -17.00
N ASN A 127 -14.36 22.22 -17.28
CA ASN A 127 -13.96 21.61 -18.54
C ASN A 127 -13.80 20.10 -18.39
N VAL A 128 -14.16 19.39 -19.45
CA VAL A 128 -13.81 17.97 -19.64
C VAL A 128 -12.91 17.88 -20.85
N SER A 129 -11.77 17.20 -20.74
CA SER A 129 -10.87 16.92 -21.86
C SER A 129 -10.70 15.43 -22.05
N VAL A 130 -10.66 14.96 -23.30
CA VAL A 130 -10.35 13.57 -23.67
C VAL A 130 -9.13 13.58 -24.58
N ASN A 131 -8.10 12.82 -24.22
CA ASN A 131 -6.80 12.77 -24.91
C ASN A 131 -6.23 14.18 -25.18
N GLY A 132 -6.33 15.06 -24.19
CA GLY A 132 -5.87 16.46 -24.26
C GLY A 132 -6.77 17.42 -25.06
N ARG A 133 -7.92 16.97 -25.59
CA ARG A 133 -8.86 17.82 -26.33
C ARG A 133 -10.08 18.16 -25.47
N VAL A 134 -10.34 19.44 -25.27
CA VAL A 134 -11.53 19.92 -24.54
C VAL A 134 -12.79 19.55 -25.30
N LEU A 135 -13.75 18.95 -24.60
CA LEU A 135 -15.09 18.67 -25.09
C LEU A 135 -15.96 19.92 -24.92
N ASN A 136 -16.40 20.50 -26.03
CA ASN A 136 -17.41 21.55 -26.03
C ASN A 136 -18.78 20.90 -26.19
N LEU A 137 -19.53 20.78 -25.08
CA LEU A 137 -20.92 20.37 -25.12
C LEU A 137 -21.76 21.63 -25.34
N VAL A 138 -22.42 21.72 -26.49
CA VAL A 138 -23.37 22.79 -26.86
C VAL A 138 -24.72 22.52 -26.20
#